data_AF-A0A8J6NV64-F1
#
_entry.id   AF-A0A8J6NV64-F1
#
_cell.length_a   1.000
_cell.length_b   1.000
_cell.length_c   1.000
_cell.angle_alpha   90.00
_cell.angle_beta   90.00
_cell.angle_gamma   90.00
#
_symmetry.space_group_name_H-M   'P 1'
#
loop_
_entity.id
_entity.type
_entity.pdbx_description
1 polymer ?
#
loop_
_entity_poly.entity_id
_entity_poly.type
_entity_poly.pdbx_seq_one_letter_code
_entity_poly.pdbx_strand_id
1 'polypeptide(L)'
;MGIPTEQIILVDSDGKLVEVDALVERLRGEPERVLADDEVGLVLYVADLGIYNLKPTDGGEFLAQPVTEIFRPRFSSRVLRKQIGPTVLSVTADAVFVVRDGNTLKKVRAEKLEPGMMLASGEKVYR
;
A
#
# COMPACT_ATOMS: atom_id res chain seq x y z
N MET A 1 -14.79 -0.41 -18.34
CA MET A 1 -14.88 0.53 -17.20
C MET A 1 -13.70 0.23 -16.29
N GLY A 2 -12.78 1.19 -16.15
CA GLY A 2 -11.54 1.02 -15.40
C GLY A 2 -11.84 0.91 -13.91
N ILE A 3 -11.33 -0.14 -13.29
CA ILE A 3 -11.39 -0.31 -11.84
C ILE A 3 -10.34 0.65 -11.27
N PRO A 4 -10.66 1.55 -10.33
CA PRO A 4 -9.64 2.34 -9.68
C PRO A 4 -8.71 1.36 -8.97
N THR A 5 -7.45 1.34 -9.37
CA THR A 5 -6.37 1.10 -8.41
C THR A 5 -6.71 1.96 -7.20
N GLU A 6 -6.49 1.50 -5.97
CA GLU A 6 -6.16 2.45 -4.91
C GLU A 6 -4.92 3.19 -5.41
N GLN A 7 -5.13 4.25 -6.18
CA GLN A 7 -4.07 5.14 -6.59
C GLN A 7 -3.68 5.81 -5.29
N ILE A 8 -2.58 5.36 -4.73
CA ILE A 8 -1.91 6.09 -3.67
C ILE A 8 -1.54 7.43 -4.31
N ILE A 9 -2.26 8.48 -3.93
CA ILE A 9 -2.01 9.83 -4.42
C ILE A 9 -1.17 10.52 -3.35
N LEU A 10 0.12 10.66 -3.63
CA LEU A 10 1.03 11.39 -2.75
C LEU A 10 1.12 12.84 -3.21
N VAL A 11 0.99 13.76 -2.26
CA VAL A 11 1.12 15.19 -2.49
C VAL A 11 2.07 15.83 -1.49
N ASP A 12 2.69 16.95 -1.87
CA ASP A 12 3.47 17.79 -0.96
C ASP A 12 2.57 18.77 -0.19
N SER A 13 3.19 19.62 0.63
CA SER A 13 2.50 20.66 1.41
C SER A 13 1.80 21.72 0.55
N ASP A 14 2.18 21.87 -0.72
CA ASP A 14 1.52 22.76 -1.67
C ASP A 14 0.37 22.06 -2.42
N GLY A 15 0.13 20.78 -2.15
CA GLY A 15 -0.86 19.95 -2.85
C GLY A 15 -0.41 19.48 -4.23
N LYS A 16 0.88 19.60 -4.58
CA LYS A 16 1.41 19.09 -5.85
C LYS A 16 1.68 17.60 -5.77
N LEU A 17 1.44 16.89 -6.87
CA LEU A 17 1.72 15.46 -6.96
C LEU A 17 3.21 15.18 -6.75
N VAL A 18 3.47 14.18 -5.91
CA VAL A 18 4.81 13.67 -5.64
C VAL A 18 5.10 12.51 -6.57
N GLU A 19 6.07 12.67 -7.44
CA GLU A 19 6.63 11.60 -8.26
C GLU A 19 7.52 10.70 -7.41
N VAL A 20 6.97 9.57 -6.97
CA VAL A 20 7.59 8.68 -5.97
C VAL A 20 8.96 8.19 -6.40
N ASP A 21 9.11 7.77 -7.67
CA ASP A 21 10.39 7.25 -8.16
C ASP A 21 11.48 8.33 -8.15
N ALA A 22 11.15 9.55 -8.57
CA ALA A 22 12.08 10.67 -8.54
C ALA A 22 12.44 11.09 -7.10
N LEU A 23 11.45 11.07 -6.19
CA LEU A 23 11.67 11.33 -4.78
C LEU A 23 12.61 10.30 -4.16
N VAL A 24 12.37 9.01 -4.41
CA VAL A 24 13.20 7.93 -3.86
C VAL A 24 14.65 8.04 -4.36
N GLU A 25 14.87 8.27 -5.65
CA GLU A 25 16.23 8.40 -6.18
C GLU A 25 16.96 9.62 -5.61
N ARG A 26 16.26 10.74 -5.39
CA ARG A 26 16.83 11.91 -4.72
C ARG A 26 17.23 11.58 -3.27
N LEU A 27 16.31 11.03 -2.50
CA LEU A 27 16.49 10.77 -1.07
C LEU A 27 17.48 9.64 -0.78
N ARG A 28 17.68 8.70 -1.71
CA ARG A 28 18.74 7.68 -1.59
C ARG A 28 20.15 8.32 -1.51
N GLY A 29 20.32 9.52 -2.05
CA GLY A 29 21.55 10.30 -1.93
C GLY A 29 21.75 11.01 -0.59
N GLU A 30 20.79 10.95 0.33
CA GLU A 30 20.80 11.59 1.66
C GLU A 30 20.87 10.50 2.74
N PRO A 31 22.08 10.03 3.15
CA PRO A 31 22.24 8.87 4.04
C PRO A 31 21.51 8.99 5.39
N GLU A 32 21.36 10.20 5.90
CA GLU A 32 20.65 10.51 7.14
C GLU A 32 19.14 10.18 7.08
N ARG A 33 18.58 10.02 5.88
CA ARG A 33 17.19 9.64 5.65
C ARG A 33 17.01 8.14 5.39
N VAL A 34 18.10 7.43 5.12
CA VAL A 34 18.05 5.98 4.86
C VAL A 34 17.95 5.25 6.19
N LEU A 35 16.74 4.78 6.51
CA LEU A 35 16.50 3.97 7.70
C LEU A 35 16.99 2.53 7.51
N ALA A 36 16.85 2.00 6.28
CA ALA A 36 17.37 0.71 5.86
C ALA A 36 17.60 0.69 4.35
N ASP A 37 18.70 0.07 3.91
CA ASP A 37 18.95 -0.30 2.51
C ASP A 37 19.68 -1.65 2.49
N ASP A 38 18.92 -2.73 2.34
CA ASP A 38 19.42 -4.10 2.48
C ASP A 38 18.85 -5.04 1.39
N GLU A 39 19.02 -6.35 1.57
CA GLU A 39 18.54 -7.36 0.61
C GLU A 39 17.01 -7.38 0.47
N VAL A 40 16.26 -6.84 1.45
CA VAL A 40 14.80 -6.75 1.45
C VAL A 40 14.34 -5.52 0.66
N GLY A 41 14.97 -4.37 0.90
CA GLY A 41 14.60 -3.14 0.22
C GLY A 41 15.16 -1.88 0.87
N LEU A 42 14.59 -0.76 0.44
CA LEU A 42 14.93 0.58 0.90
C LEU A 42 13.78 1.14 1.75
N VAL A 43 14.11 1.68 2.92
CA VAL A 43 13.21 2.45 3.78
C VAL A 43 13.77 3.86 3.94
N LEU A 44 12.98 4.85 3.56
CA LEU A 44 13.34 6.27 3.65
C LEU A 44 12.46 7.00 4.65
N TYR A 45 13.06 7.81 5.52
CA TYR A 45 12.38 8.73 6.41
C TYR A 45 11.97 10.01 5.68
N VAL A 46 10.67 10.37 5.76
CA VAL A 46 10.08 11.52 5.05
C VAL A 46 9.14 12.37 5.90
N ALA A 47 9.05 12.13 7.21
CA ALA A 47 8.06 12.77 8.07
C ALA A 47 8.20 14.32 8.14
N ASP A 48 9.40 14.84 7.94
CA ASP A 48 9.73 16.27 7.94
C ASP A 48 9.59 16.93 6.55
N LEU A 49 9.28 16.16 5.50
CA LEU A 49 9.21 16.65 4.12
C LEU A 49 7.82 17.18 3.72
N GLY A 50 6.83 17.11 4.61
CA GLY A 50 5.47 17.59 4.32
C GLY A 50 4.77 16.78 3.23
N ILE A 51 4.96 15.45 3.22
CA ILE A 51 4.34 14.55 2.26
C ILE A 51 3.06 13.96 2.85
N TYR A 52 1.99 13.94 2.05
CA TYR A 52 0.68 13.45 2.45
C TYR A 52 0.14 12.43 1.45
N ASN A 53 -0.50 11.38 1.95
CA ASN A 53 -1.31 10.47 1.16
C ASN A 53 -2.76 10.95 1.16
N LEU A 54 -3.34 11.15 -0.02
CA LEU A 54 -4.75 11.52 -0.17
C LEU A 54 -5.61 10.25 -0.22
N LYS A 55 -6.35 10.01 0.85
CA LYS A 55 -7.30 8.89 0.93
C LYS A 55 -8.70 9.39 0.57
N PRO A 56 -9.37 8.81 -0.46
CA PRO A 56 -10.76 9.17 -0.75
C PRO A 56 -11.67 8.75 0.41
N THR A 57 -12.63 9.60 0.72
CA THR A 57 -13.69 9.36 1.70
C THR A 57 -15.01 9.03 1.00
N ASP A 58 -15.96 8.42 1.71
CA ASP A 58 -17.27 8.08 1.17
C ASP A 58 -18.07 9.32 0.70
N GLY A 59 -17.72 10.51 1.20
CA GLY A 59 -18.32 11.79 0.79
C GLY A 59 -17.74 12.39 -0.49
N GLY A 60 -16.73 11.75 -1.11
CA GLY A 60 -16.06 12.27 -2.30
C GLY A 60 -14.94 13.29 -2.01
N GLU A 61 -14.72 13.63 -0.74
CA GLU A 61 -13.58 14.43 -0.30
C GLU A 61 -12.33 13.56 -0.12
N PHE A 62 -11.15 14.19 -0.12
CA PHE A 62 -9.89 13.52 0.22
C PHE A 62 -9.43 13.89 1.62
N LEU A 63 -9.08 12.88 2.41
CA LEU A 63 -8.39 13.06 3.67
C LEU A 63 -6.87 12.99 3.44
N ALA A 64 -6.16 14.07 3.75
CA ALA A 64 -4.71 14.10 3.74
C ALA A 64 -4.15 13.42 5.00
N GLN A 65 -3.37 12.36 4.82
CA GLN A 65 -2.70 11.64 5.91
C GLN A 65 -1.18 11.84 5.80
N PRO A 66 -0.49 12.33 6.84
CA PRO A 66 0.95 12.53 6.77
C PRO A 66 1.67 11.20 6.57
N VAL A 67 2.68 11.22 5.71
CA VAL A 67 3.54 10.08 5.42
C VAL A 67 4.84 10.25 6.18
N THR A 68 5.20 9.26 6.98
CA THR A 68 6.43 9.29 7.78
C THR A 68 7.58 8.55 7.11
N GLU A 69 7.25 7.53 6.31
CA GLU A 69 8.21 6.62 5.69
C GLU A 69 7.76 6.19 4.30
N ILE A 70 8.73 5.95 3.42
CA ILE A 70 8.52 5.33 2.11
C ILE A 70 9.30 4.02 2.07
N PHE A 71 8.61 2.92 1.80
CA PHE A 71 9.20 1.61 1.60
C PHE A 71 9.23 1.23 0.12
N ARG A 72 10.41 0.89 -0.39
CA ARG A 72 10.61 0.40 -1.76
C ARG A 72 11.25 -1.00 -1.72
N PRO A 73 10.49 -2.07 -1.97
CA PRO A 73 11.01 -3.43 -2.02
C PRO A 73 12.09 -3.58 -3.10
N ARG A 74 13.15 -4.36 -2.82
CA ARG A 74 14.23 -4.62 -3.80
C ARG A 74 13.78 -5.49 -4.96
N PHE A 75 12.87 -6.41 -4.69
CA PHE A 75 12.25 -7.27 -5.70
C PHE A 75 10.79 -6.87 -5.86
N SER A 76 10.33 -6.72 -7.11
CA SER A 76 8.91 -6.58 -7.38
C SER A 76 8.22 -7.87 -6.94
N SER A 77 7.57 -7.87 -5.78
CA SER A 77 6.67 -8.94 -5.42
C SER A 77 5.57 -8.97 -6.48
N ARG A 78 5.43 -10.13 -7.15
CA ARG A 78 4.50 -10.33 -8.26
C ARG A 78 3.14 -9.72 -7.90
N VAL A 79 2.65 -8.79 -8.70
CA VAL A 79 1.34 -8.19 -8.48
C VAL A 79 0.27 -9.23 -8.81
N LEU A 80 -0.62 -9.47 -7.85
CA LEU A 80 -1.78 -10.34 -7.95
C LEU A 80 -3.03 -9.49 -8.02
N ARG A 81 -3.97 -9.92 -8.87
CA ARG A 81 -5.30 -9.33 -8.93
C ARG A 81 -6.25 -10.17 -8.07
N LYS A 82 -6.77 -9.58 -7.00
CA LYS A 82 -7.67 -10.25 -6.05
C LYS A 82 -9.06 -9.63 -6.08
N GLN A 83 -10.08 -10.47 -6.17
CA GLN A 83 -11.47 -10.05 -6.04
C GLN A 83 -11.95 -10.35 -4.62
N ILE A 84 -12.32 -9.31 -3.89
CA ILE A 84 -12.76 -9.36 -2.50
C ILE A 84 -14.07 -8.59 -2.41
N GLY A 85 -15.15 -9.29 -2.07
CA GLY A 85 -16.50 -8.73 -2.16
C GLY A 85 -16.79 -8.19 -3.57
N PRO A 86 -17.30 -6.95 -3.69
CA PRO A 86 -17.53 -6.30 -4.98
C PRO A 86 -16.25 -5.69 -5.58
N THR A 87 -15.14 -5.66 -4.84
CA THR A 87 -13.94 -4.90 -5.20
C THR A 87 -12.88 -5.80 -5.85
N VAL A 88 -12.19 -5.28 -6.85
CA VAL A 88 -11.02 -5.95 -7.46
C VAL A 88 -9.78 -5.12 -7.18
N LEU A 89 -8.86 -5.69 -6.40
CA LEU A 89 -7.63 -5.05 -5.93
C LEU A 89 -6.43 -5.61 -6.71
N SER A 90 -5.46 -4.75 -6.98
CA SER A 90 -4.13 -5.17 -7.42
C SER A 90 -3.18 -5.03 -6.25
N VAL A 91 -2.68 -6.15 -5.73
CA VAL A 91 -1.85 -6.19 -4.52
C VAL A 91 -0.59 -6.99 -4.78
N THR A 92 0.47 -6.73 -4.03
CA THR A 92 1.65 -7.56 -4.11
C THR A 92 1.41 -8.95 -3.54
N ALA A 93 2.10 -9.98 -4.06
CA ALA A 93 1.93 -11.36 -3.62
C ALA A 93 2.15 -11.57 -2.11
N ASP A 94 2.99 -10.74 -1.49
CA ASP A 94 3.34 -10.75 -0.08
C ASP A 94 2.42 -9.87 0.80
N ALA A 95 1.52 -9.09 0.21
CA ALA A 95 0.55 -8.27 0.96
C ALA A 95 -0.24 -9.14 1.95
N VAL A 96 -0.38 -8.68 3.19
CA VAL A 96 -0.99 -9.47 4.27
C VAL A 96 -2.43 -9.05 4.51
N PHE A 97 -3.33 -10.02 4.47
CA PHE A 97 -4.75 -9.89 4.79
C PHE A 97 -5.06 -10.58 6.10
N VAL A 98 -6.07 -10.08 6.82
CA VAL A 98 -6.59 -10.74 8.02
C VAL A 98 -7.83 -11.52 7.63
N VAL A 99 -7.76 -12.84 7.73
CA VAL A 99 -8.83 -13.78 7.39
C VAL A 99 -9.45 -14.32 8.68
N ARG A 100 -10.78 -14.43 8.70
CA ARG A 100 -11.54 -15.09 9.75
C ARG A 100 -11.65 -16.57 9.46
N ASP A 101 -11.17 -17.38 10.39
CA ASP A 101 -11.26 -18.85 10.37
C ASP A 101 -12.00 -19.31 11.64
N GLY A 102 -13.30 -19.59 11.48
CA GLY A 102 -14.22 -19.80 12.60
C GLY A 102 -14.22 -18.61 13.57
N ASN A 103 -13.81 -18.87 14.81
CA ASN A 103 -13.69 -17.86 15.88
C ASN A 103 -12.30 -17.22 15.99
N THR A 104 -11.39 -17.48 15.05
CA THR A 104 -10.02 -16.99 15.09
C THR A 104 -9.71 -16.06 13.92
N LEU A 105 -8.72 -15.19 14.10
CA LEU A 105 -8.19 -14.33 13.05
C LEU A 105 -6.78 -14.78 12.69
N LYS A 106 -6.50 -14.90 11.40
CA LYS A 106 -5.20 -15.32 10.87
C LYS A 106 -4.70 -14.32 9.84
N LYS A 107 -3.40 -14.01 9.91
CA LYS A 107 -2.70 -13.26 8.87
C LYS A 107 -2.35 -14.20 7.71
N VAL A 108 -2.80 -13.86 6.51
CA VAL A 108 -2.60 -14.65 5.28
C VAL A 108 -2.05 -13.75 4.20
N ARG A 109 -0.99 -14.17 3.51
CA ARG A 109 -0.44 -13.43 2.36
C ARG A 109 -1.37 -13.52 1.15
N ALA A 110 -1.35 -12.52 0.28
CA ALA A 110 -2.19 -12.44 -0.91
C ALA A 110 -2.04 -13.66 -1.81
N GLU A 111 -0.83 -14.20 -1.95
CA GLU A 111 -0.56 -15.43 -2.73
C GLU A 111 -1.24 -16.68 -2.17
N LYS A 112 -1.60 -16.67 -0.87
CA LYS A 112 -2.27 -17.77 -0.15
C LYS A 112 -3.75 -17.50 0.10
N LEU A 113 -4.29 -16.38 -0.42
CA LEU A 113 -5.73 -16.13 -0.37
C LEU A 113 -6.44 -17.01 -1.39
N GLU A 114 -7.36 -17.82 -0.89
CA GLU A 114 -8.15 -18.75 -1.69
C GLU A 114 -9.61 -18.29 -1.79
N PRO A 115 -10.29 -18.57 -2.92
CA PRO A 115 -11.71 -18.33 -3.05
C PRO A 115 -12.51 -19.01 -1.92
N GLY A 116 -13.43 -18.27 -1.31
CA GLY A 116 -14.22 -18.76 -0.18
C GLY A 116 -13.78 -18.24 1.18
N MET A 117 -12.52 -17.81 1.32
CA MET A 117 -12.03 -17.20 2.56
C MET A 117 -12.80 -15.90 2.89
N MET A 118 -13.04 -15.67 4.17
CA MET A 118 -13.72 -14.47 4.67
C MET A 118 -12.70 -13.56 5.35
N LEU A 119 -12.60 -12.30 4.92
CA LEU A 119 -11.77 -11.32 5.61
C LEU A 119 -12.37 -10.95 6.97
N ALA A 120 -11.54 -10.37 7.84
CA ALA A 120 -11.99 -9.81 9.11
C ALA A 120 -13.08 -8.73 8.94
N SER A 121 -13.08 -8.03 7.80
CA SER A 121 -14.13 -7.07 7.38
C SER A 121 -15.49 -7.72 7.10
N GLY A 122 -15.54 -9.04 6.94
CA GLY A 122 -16.75 -9.77 6.52
C GLY A 122 -16.87 -9.94 5.01
N GLU A 123 -15.91 -9.46 4.23
CA GLU A 123 -15.90 -9.62 2.77
C GLU A 123 -15.33 -10.98 2.35
N LYS A 124 -15.92 -11.55 1.29
CA LYS A 124 -15.52 -12.86 0.77
C LYS A 124 -14.50 -12.73 -0.35
N VAL A 125 -13.47 -13.57 -0.34
CA VAL A 125 -12.53 -13.70 -1.47
C VAL A 125 -13.17 -14.55 -2.58
N TYR A 126 -13.14 -14.05 -3.81
CA TYR A 126 -13.65 -14.73 -5.00
C TYR A 126 -12.56 -15.20 -5.96
N ARG A 127 -11.45 -14.46 -6.05
CA ARG A 127 -10.33 -14.76 -6.97
C ARG A 127 -9.03 -14.16 -6.45
#